data_AF-A0A2M7RUE2-F1
#
_entry.id   AF-A0A2M7RUE2-F1
#
_cell.length_a   1.000
_cell.length_b   1.000
_cell.length_c   1.000
_cell.angle_alpha   90.00
_cell.angle_beta   90.00
_cell.angle_gamma   90.00
#
_symmetry.space_group_name_H-M   'P 1'
#
loop_
_entity.id
_entity.type
_entity.pdbx_description
1 polymer ?
#
loop_
_entity_poly.entity_id
_entity_poly.type
_entity_poly.pdbx_seq_one_letter_code
_entity_poly.pdbx_strand_id
1 'polypeptide(L)'
;TNQAFNECQGFSVTVGTNTYTTSGIYTDVMNGCDTVITNLTINPPPTLTLIKVDDNCGGNTGSITALVTTTNPPVTYNWNTGDNDSVISNLPVGTYNLTINDASGCVNSDTINVLDLEIECDFFIFIPNVFTPNGDGQNDEFLIHLKGLKIINLEIYNRWGLKLFETSDISQGWDGRTNSGSEVSDGTYFYILNYKNNDKRQVENGTLTLLR
;
A
#
# COMPACT_ATOMS: atom_id res chain seq x y z
N THR A 1 -40.16 8.33 41.19
CA THR A 1 -39.58 9.17 40.11
C THR A 1 -39.32 8.34 38.86
N ASN A 2 -39.37 8.93 37.66
CA ASN A 2 -39.09 8.22 36.40
C ASN A 2 -37.65 8.49 35.96
N GLN A 3 -36.86 7.44 35.75
CA GLN A 3 -35.51 7.50 35.21
C GLN A 3 -35.44 6.75 33.88
N ALA A 4 -34.65 7.25 32.94
CA ALA A 4 -34.42 6.61 31.65
C ALA A 4 -32.92 6.52 31.38
N PHE A 5 -32.45 5.32 31.02
CA PHE A 5 -31.08 5.02 30.67
C PHE A 5 -31.03 4.48 29.24
N ASN A 6 -30.13 5.00 28.42
CA ASN A 6 -29.88 4.53 27.06
C ASN A 6 -28.40 4.21 26.94
N GLU A 7 -28.07 2.92 27.00
CA GLU A 7 -26.72 2.45 27.27
C GLU A 7 -26.34 1.32 26.30
N CYS A 8 -25.06 0.99 26.25
CA CYS A 8 -24.52 -0.04 25.36
C CYS A 8 -24.51 -1.43 26.02
N GLN A 9 -24.45 -2.46 25.20
CA GLN A 9 -24.32 -3.84 25.66
C GLN A 9 -23.17 -4.00 26.67
N GLY A 10 -23.47 -4.58 27.83
CA GLY A 10 -22.55 -4.69 28.96
C GLY A 10 -22.88 -3.76 30.13
N PHE A 11 -23.73 -2.76 29.94
CA PHE A 11 -24.25 -1.94 31.03
C PHE A 11 -25.26 -2.71 31.91
N SER A 12 -25.30 -2.35 33.20
CA SER A 12 -26.28 -2.87 34.14
C SER A 12 -26.84 -1.75 35.02
N VAL A 13 -28.14 -1.77 35.28
CA VAL A 13 -28.80 -0.87 36.24
C VAL A 13 -29.33 -1.68 37.43
N THR A 14 -29.19 -1.15 38.63
CA THR A 14 -29.80 -1.74 39.84
C THR A 14 -31.04 -0.95 40.21
N VAL A 15 -32.18 -1.64 40.33
CA VAL A 15 -33.47 -1.06 40.73
C VAL A 15 -34.00 -1.88 41.91
N GLY A 16 -34.06 -1.25 43.08
CA GLY A 16 -34.25 -1.95 44.36
C GLY A 16 -33.08 -2.88 44.66
N THR A 17 -33.36 -4.17 44.86
CA THR A 17 -32.35 -5.22 45.09
C THR A 17 -31.98 -6.00 43.83
N ASN A 18 -32.59 -5.69 42.68
CA ASN A 18 -32.43 -6.44 41.45
C ASN A 18 -31.54 -5.69 40.46
N THR A 19 -30.68 -6.42 39.74
CA THR A 19 -29.80 -5.88 38.69
C THR A 19 -30.27 -6.36 37.33
N TYR A 20 -30.36 -5.44 36.37
CA TYR A 20 -30.86 -5.69 35.02
C TYR A 20 -29.84 -5.31 33.96
N THR A 21 -29.72 -6.14 32.93
CA THR A 21 -28.75 -6.00 31.82
C THR A 21 -29.40 -6.05 30.44
N THR A 22 -30.73 -6.16 30.38
CA THR A 22 -31.52 -6.20 29.16
C THR A 22 -32.42 -4.98 29.06
N SER A 23 -32.80 -4.59 27.85
CA SER A 23 -33.78 -3.53 27.65
C SER A 23 -35.13 -3.89 28.31
N GLY A 24 -35.73 -2.94 29.02
CA GLY A 24 -36.98 -3.16 29.73
C GLY A 24 -37.39 -2.02 30.63
N ILE A 25 -38.63 -2.08 31.10
CA ILE A 25 -39.16 -1.17 32.11
C ILE A 25 -39.18 -1.90 33.44
N TYR A 26 -38.49 -1.34 34.43
CA TYR A 26 -38.32 -1.93 35.76
C TYR A 26 -38.91 -1.01 36.82
N THR A 27 -39.62 -1.60 37.77
CA THR A 27 -40.29 -0.89 38.86
C THR A 27 -39.86 -1.43 40.19
N ASP A 28 -39.50 -0.53 41.11
CA ASP A 28 -39.31 -0.85 42.52
C ASP A 28 -40.26 -0.01 43.38
N VAL A 29 -40.88 -0.69 44.34
CA VAL A 29 -41.88 -0.12 45.26
C VAL A 29 -41.29 -0.16 46.65
N MET A 30 -40.67 0.95 47.06
CA MET A 30 -40.09 1.07 48.40
C MET A 30 -41.20 1.33 49.43
N ASN A 31 -41.52 0.31 50.24
CA ASN A 31 -42.30 0.38 51.48
C ASN A 31 -43.47 1.41 51.52
N GLY A 32 -44.25 1.48 50.44
CA GLY A 32 -45.64 1.93 50.49
C GLY A 32 -45.96 3.37 50.09
N CYS A 33 -45.00 4.24 49.76
CA CYS A 33 -45.32 5.62 49.32
C CYS A 33 -44.49 6.16 48.15
N ASP A 34 -43.43 5.49 47.69
CA ASP A 34 -42.66 5.93 46.52
C ASP A 34 -42.47 4.78 45.54
N THR A 35 -42.67 5.08 44.25
CA THR A 35 -42.47 4.16 43.13
C THR A 35 -41.42 4.76 42.22
N VAL A 36 -40.35 4.00 41.99
CA VAL A 36 -39.32 4.35 41.01
C VAL A 36 -39.57 3.52 39.76
N ILE A 37 -39.78 4.18 38.63
CA ILE A 37 -39.88 3.55 37.31
C ILE A 37 -38.59 3.84 36.57
N THR A 38 -37.92 2.79 36.11
CA THR A 38 -36.68 2.86 35.35
C THR A 38 -36.90 2.25 33.97
N ASN A 39 -36.73 3.05 32.92
CA ASN A 39 -36.71 2.56 31.54
C ASN A 39 -35.25 2.38 31.10
N LEU A 40 -34.83 1.14 30.86
CA LEU A 40 -33.50 0.81 30.38
C LEU A 40 -33.57 0.39 28.91
N THR A 41 -32.79 1.03 28.06
CA THR A 41 -32.54 0.59 26.67
C THR A 41 -31.07 0.20 26.53
N ILE A 42 -30.83 -1.04 26.13
CA ILE A 42 -29.50 -1.60 25.84
C ILE A 42 -29.35 -1.76 24.34
N ASN A 43 -28.35 -1.09 23.78
CA ASN A 43 -28.03 -1.09 22.37
C ASN A 43 -26.85 -2.01 22.06
N PRO A 44 -26.94 -2.88 21.04
CA PRO A 44 -25.78 -3.64 20.59
C PRO A 44 -24.74 -2.70 19.96
N PRO A 45 -23.44 -2.99 20.09
CA PRO A 45 -22.41 -2.22 19.39
C PRO A 45 -22.55 -2.39 17.87
N PRO A 46 -22.15 -1.38 17.09
CA PRO A 46 -22.12 -1.50 15.64
C PRO A 46 -21.18 -2.63 15.22
N THR A 47 -21.54 -3.38 14.18
CA THR A 47 -20.63 -4.37 13.57
C THR A 47 -19.74 -3.69 12.55
N LEU A 48 -18.47 -4.08 12.50
CA LEU A 48 -17.45 -3.50 11.61
C LEU A 48 -16.73 -4.62 10.85
N THR A 49 -16.53 -4.41 9.55
CA THR A 49 -15.67 -5.24 8.72
C THR A 49 -14.85 -4.34 7.81
N LEU A 50 -13.54 -4.53 7.80
CA LEU A 50 -12.61 -3.79 6.95
C LEU A 50 -12.23 -4.62 5.72
N ILE A 51 -12.37 -4.02 4.54
CA ILE A 51 -11.87 -4.56 3.28
C ILE A 51 -10.80 -3.61 2.77
N LYS A 52 -9.70 -4.14 2.26
CA LYS A 52 -8.60 -3.33 1.71
C LYS A 52 -8.28 -3.67 0.26
N VAL A 53 -7.73 -2.68 -0.42
CA VAL A 53 -6.87 -2.85 -1.59
C VAL A 53 -5.47 -2.44 -1.14
N ASP A 54 -4.51 -3.31 -1.38
CA ASP A 54 -3.12 -3.06 -1.01
C ASP A 54 -2.46 -2.00 -1.91
N ASP A 55 -1.36 -1.42 -1.42
CA ASP A 55 -0.57 -0.48 -2.18
C ASP A 55 0.13 -1.19 -3.34
N ASN A 56 0.38 -0.46 -4.42
CA ASN A 56 1.11 -0.93 -5.58
C ASN A 56 2.41 -0.14 -5.72
N CYS A 57 3.54 -0.78 -5.44
CA CYS A 57 4.88 -0.27 -5.75
C CYS A 57 5.26 1.03 -5.02
N GLY A 58 4.81 1.23 -3.78
CA GLY A 58 5.04 2.47 -3.05
C GLY A 58 4.33 3.68 -3.66
N GLY A 59 3.33 3.45 -4.52
CA GLY A 59 2.58 4.47 -5.24
C GLY A 59 1.53 5.19 -4.39
N ASN A 60 1.34 4.76 -3.14
CA ASN A 60 0.25 5.18 -2.27
C ASN A 60 -1.11 4.97 -2.95
N THR A 61 -1.33 3.82 -3.56
CA THR A 61 -2.58 3.46 -4.26
C THR A 61 -3.50 2.61 -3.39
N GLY A 62 -3.11 2.30 -2.16
CA GLY A 62 -3.91 1.52 -1.23
C GLY A 62 -5.24 2.20 -0.88
N SER A 63 -6.22 1.40 -0.49
CA SER A 63 -7.50 1.91 0.02
C SER A 63 -8.11 0.96 1.04
N ILE A 64 -8.92 1.50 1.95
CA ILE A 64 -9.69 0.72 2.92
C ILE A 64 -11.15 1.16 2.86
N THR A 65 -12.05 0.19 2.82
CA THR A 65 -13.51 0.38 2.90
C THR A 65 -14.02 -0.25 4.20
N ALA A 66 -14.68 0.55 5.02
CA ALA A 66 -15.36 0.11 6.23
C ALA A 66 -16.82 -0.22 5.91
N LEU A 67 -17.18 -1.50 6.10
CA LEU A 67 -18.56 -1.96 6.05
C LEU A 67 -19.12 -2.01 7.47
N VAL A 68 -20.10 -1.16 7.75
CA VAL A 68 -20.70 -1.03 9.08
C VAL A 68 -22.18 -1.38 9.03
N THR A 69 -22.65 -2.18 9.98
CA THR A 69 -24.09 -2.35 10.22
C THR A 69 -24.43 -2.05 11.68
N THR A 70 -25.45 -1.23 11.91
CA THR A 70 -25.93 -0.81 13.24
C THR A 70 -27.45 -0.64 13.23
N THR A 71 -28.08 -0.77 14.40
CA THR A 71 -29.48 -0.42 14.64
C THR A 71 -29.68 1.06 15.00
N ASN A 72 -28.61 1.82 15.26
CA ASN A 72 -28.66 3.20 15.77
C ASN A 72 -27.87 4.19 14.88
N PRO A 73 -28.27 4.42 13.62
CA PRO A 73 -27.63 5.43 12.77
C PRO A 73 -27.88 6.86 13.29
N PRO A 74 -27.02 7.84 12.98
CA PRO A 74 -25.83 7.77 12.13
C PRO A 74 -24.59 7.16 12.81
N VAL A 75 -23.57 6.81 12.01
CA VAL A 75 -22.26 6.33 12.48
C VAL A 75 -21.20 7.38 12.18
N THR A 76 -20.31 7.62 13.14
CA THR A 76 -19.10 8.45 12.97
C THR A 76 -17.87 7.56 12.81
N TYR A 77 -17.01 7.89 11.86
CA TYR A 77 -15.74 7.21 11.61
C TYR A 77 -14.59 8.06 12.14
N ASN A 78 -13.62 7.43 12.80
CA ASN A 78 -12.41 8.07 13.27
C ASN A 78 -11.21 7.19 12.96
N TRP A 79 -10.52 7.50 11.86
CA TRP A 79 -9.29 6.83 11.46
C TRP A 79 -8.09 7.43 12.19
N ASN A 80 -7.04 6.63 12.41
CA ASN A 80 -5.76 7.14 12.92
C ASN A 80 -5.07 8.13 11.96
N THR A 81 -5.51 8.23 10.70
CA THR A 81 -5.10 9.24 9.72
C THR A 81 -5.75 10.61 9.97
N GLY A 82 -6.82 10.66 10.76
CA GLY A 82 -7.67 11.84 10.95
C GLY A 82 -8.86 11.89 9.98
N ASP A 83 -9.00 10.94 9.06
CA ASP A 83 -10.16 10.84 8.18
C ASP A 83 -11.42 10.41 8.93
N ASN A 84 -12.57 10.81 8.40
CA ASN A 84 -13.89 10.56 8.97
C ASN A 84 -14.90 9.96 7.98
N ASP A 85 -14.42 9.45 6.85
CA ASP A 85 -15.22 8.77 5.83
C ASP A 85 -15.20 7.24 6.01
N SER A 86 -16.21 6.57 5.46
CA SER A 86 -16.28 5.11 5.41
C SER A 86 -15.27 4.49 4.44
N VAL A 87 -14.71 5.29 3.54
CA VAL A 87 -13.69 4.88 2.58
C VAL A 87 -12.52 5.87 2.66
N ILE A 88 -11.32 5.32 2.83
CA ILE A 88 -10.07 6.08 2.74
C ILE A 88 -9.23 5.51 1.61
N SER A 89 -8.57 6.40 0.87
CA SER A 89 -7.85 6.08 -0.37
C SER A 89 -6.52 6.79 -0.42
N ASN A 90 -5.71 6.48 -1.42
CA ASN A 90 -4.35 6.98 -1.58
C ASN A 90 -3.43 6.64 -0.40
N LEU A 91 -3.58 5.42 0.13
CA LEU A 91 -2.92 4.99 1.34
C LEU A 91 -1.54 4.38 1.05
N PRO A 92 -0.46 4.84 1.71
CA PRO A 92 0.80 4.09 1.75
C PRO A 92 0.65 2.78 2.51
N VAL A 93 1.65 1.91 2.36
CA VAL A 93 1.90 0.77 3.25
C VAL A 93 1.90 1.22 4.71
N GLY A 94 1.12 0.54 5.54
CA GLY A 94 1.00 0.92 6.95
C GLY A 94 -0.14 0.22 7.68
N THR A 95 -0.23 0.50 8.98
CA THR A 95 -1.29 0.02 9.86
C THR A 95 -2.33 1.11 10.05
N TYR A 96 -3.59 0.76 9.78
CA TYR A 96 -4.73 1.65 9.88
C TYR A 96 -5.69 1.13 10.93
N ASN A 97 -6.08 2.00 11.86
CA ASN A 97 -7.06 1.72 12.90
C ASN A 97 -8.27 2.61 12.68
N LEU A 98 -9.45 1.98 12.65
CA LEU A 98 -10.72 2.67 12.64
C LEU A 98 -11.42 2.44 13.98
N THR A 99 -11.86 3.52 14.60
CA THR A 99 -12.87 3.50 15.65
C THR A 99 -14.18 4.08 15.11
N ILE A 100 -15.27 3.33 15.25
CA ILE A 100 -16.62 3.79 14.90
C ILE A 100 -17.46 3.98 16.15
N ASN A 101 -18.38 4.94 16.09
CA ASN A 101 -19.38 5.17 17.12
C ASN A 101 -20.75 5.40 16.48
N ASP A 102 -21.80 4.83 17.07
CA ASP A 102 -23.18 5.02 16.63
C ASP A 102 -23.90 6.15 17.40
N ALA A 103 -25.16 6.43 17.06
CA ALA A 103 -25.94 7.51 17.69
C ALA A 103 -26.26 7.26 19.16
N SER A 104 -26.20 6.00 19.61
CA SER A 104 -26.41 5.59 21.00
C SER A 104 -25.11 5.65 21.82
N GLY A 105 -23.98 6.02 21.21
CA GLY A 105 -22.69 6.09 21.88
C GLY A 105 -21.95 4.75 21.96
N CYS A 106 -22.40 3.74 21.21
CA CYS A 106 -21.78 2.42 21.22
C CYS A 106 -20.64 2.35 20.21
N VAL A 107 -19.50 1.86 20.70
CA VAL A 107 -18.22 1.90 19.99
C VAL A 107 -17.81 0.51 19.52
N ASN A 108 -17.20 0.45 18.34
CA ASN A 108 -16.44 -0.70 17.89
C ASN A 108 -15.15 -0.22 17.19
N SER A 109 -14.10 -1.03 17.16
CA SER A 109 -12.86 -0.70 16.47
C SER A 109 -12.21 -1.93 15.85
N ASP A 110 -11.50 -1.70 14.75
CA ASP A 110 -10.76 -2.75 14.05
C ASP A 110 -9.46 -2.17 13.47
N THR A 111 -8.49 -3.05 13.20
CA THR A 111 -7.18 -2.69 12.67
C THR A 111 -6.85 -3.54 11.45
N ILE A 112 -6.37 -2.88 10.40
CA ILE A 112 -5.97 -3.54 9.16
C ILE A 112 -4.63 -3.01 8.65
N ASN A 113 -3.85 -3.88 8.01
CA ASN A 113 -2.56 -3.50 7.44
C ASN A 113 -2.68 -3.40 5.93
N VAL A 114 -2.40 -2.23 5.36
CA VAL A 114 -2.09 -2.08 3.93
C VAL A 114 -0.66 -2.54 3.75
N LEU A 115 -0.50 -3.53 2.89
CA LEU A 115 0.77 -4.11 2.49
C LEU A 115 1.11 -3.59 1.09
N ASP A 116 2.36 -3.77 0.71
CA ASP A 116 2.74 -3.73 -0.70
C ASP A 116 2.50 -5.13 -1.25
N LEU A 117 1.38 -5.33 -1.94
CA LEU A 117 1.13 -6.58 -2.65
C LEU A 117 1.67 -6.45 -4.06
N GLU A 118 2.99 -6.54 -4.19
CA GLU A 118 3.64 -7.28 -5.27
C GLU A 118 5.16 -7.28 -5.10
N ILE A 119 5.74 -8.49 -5.20
CA ILE A 119 7.18 -8.72 -5.29
C ILE A 119 7.70 -8.37 -6.72
N GLU A 120 6.83 -8.06 -7.67
CA GLU A 120 7.23 -7.71 -9.04
C GLU A 120 6.40 -6.57 -9.62
N CYS A 121 6.83 -5.35 -9.36
CA CYS A 121 6.44 -4.18 -10.14
C CYS A 121 7.03 -4.28 -11.57
N ASP A 122 6.56 -5.22 -12.41
CA ASP A 122 6.99 -5.46 -13.80
C ASP A 122 8.47 -5.08 -14.01
N PHE A 123 9.34 -5.66 -13.17
CA PHE A 123 10.77 -5.40 -13.23
C PHE A 123 11.34 -6.28 -14.32
N PHE A 124 11.33 -5.80 -15.55
CA PHE A 124 12.09 -6.45 -16.59
C PHE A 124 13.38 -5.70 -16.83
N ILE A 125 14.40 -6.48 -17.16
CA ILE A 125 15.60 -6.00 -17.81
C ILE A 125 15.81 -6.88 -19.03
N PHE A 126 15.92 -6.24 -20.18
CA PHE A 126 16.24 -6.88 -21.44
C PHE A 126 17.57 -6.31 -21.92
N ILE A 127 18.59 -7.17 -21.90
CA ILE A 127 19.91 -6.86 -22.40
C ILE A 127 20.08 -7.60 -23.74
N PRO A 128 20.21 -6.88 -24.86
CA PRO A 128 20.47 -7.53 -26.14
C PRO A 128 21.83 -8.22 -26.13
N ASN A 129 22.05 -9.19 -27.01
CA ASN A 129 23.34 -9.88 -27.15
C ASN A 129 24.08 -9.51 -28.45
N VAL A 130 23.41 -8.82 -29.36
CA VAL A 130 23.96 -8.40 -30.66
C VAL A 130 23.30 -7.11 -31.13
N PHE A 131 24.08 -6.23 -31.75
CA PHE A 131 23.59 -5.04 -32.43
C PHE A 131 24.33 -4.78 -33.75
N THR A 132 23.67 -4.10 -34.67
CA THR A 132 24.11 -3.83 -36.04
C THR A 132 24.14 -2.34 -36.34
N PRO A 133 25.18 -1.61 -35.92
CA PRO A 133 25.30 -0.16 -36.13
C PRO A 133 25.62 0.18 -37.59
N ASN A 134 24.63 0.02 -38.48
CA ASN A 134 24.73 0.21 -39.94
C ASN A 134 23.91 1.43 -40.44
N GLY A 135 23.13 2.07 -39.56
CA GLY A 135 22.33 3.26 -39.82
C GLY A 135 20.99 2.99 -40.51
N ASP A 136 20.47 1.76 -40.48
CA ASP A 136 19.19 1.40 -41.10
C ASP A 136 17.96 1.65 -40.20
N GLY A 137 18.19 2.11 -38.96
CA GLY A 137 17.17 2.36 -37.94
C GLY A 137 16.76 1.13 -37.13
N GLN A 138 17.34 -0.04 -37.41
CA GLN A 138 17.05 -1.28 -36.70
C GLN A 138 18.30 -1.79 -35.98
N ASN A 139 18.21 -1.88 -34.65
CA ASN A 139 19.28 -2.45 -33.83
C ASN A 139 20.63 -1.72 -34.01
N ASP A 140 20.59 -0.43 -34.30
CA ASP A 140 21.79 0.41 -34.52
C ASP A 140 22.55 0.73 -33.24
N GLU A 141 21.92 0.54 -32.09
CA GLU A 141 22.50 0.80 -30.78
C GLU A 141 22.31 -0.41 -29.87
N PHE A 142 23.35 -0.73 -29.09
CA PHE A 142 23.21 -1.56 -27.92
C PHE A 142 22.48 -0.77 -26.84
N LEU A 143 21.15 -0.94 -26.79
CA LEU A 143 20.26 -0.25 -25.87
C LEU A 143 19.62 -1.27 -24.91
N ILE A 144 19.77 -1.02 -23.61
CA ILE A 144 19.13 -1.84 -22.57
C ILE A 144 17.71 -1.34 -22.35
N HIS A 145 16.73 -2.24 -22.36
CA HIS A 145 15.35 -1.90 -22.00
C HIS A 145 15.07 -2.37 -20.58
N LEU A 146 14.55 -1.48 -19.74
CA LEU A 146 14.20 -1.83 -18.36
C LEU A 146 12.96 -1.08 -17.86
N LYS A 147 12.37 -1.62 -16.80
CA LYS A 147 11.27 -0.98 -16.08
C LYS A 147 11.43 -1.20 -14.58
N GLY A 148 11.09 -0.18 -13.79
CA GLY A 148 11.20 -0.19 -12.32
C GLY A 148 12.63 -0.22 -11.75
N LEU A 149 13.66 -0.34 -12.57
CA LEU A 149 15.06 -0.32 -12.13
C LEU A 149 15.69 1.07 -12.30
N LYS A 150 16.60 1.43 -11.40
CA LYS A 150 17.37 2.69 -11.50
C LYS A 150 18.81 2.39 -11.90
N ILE A 151 19.22 2.80 -13.10
CA ILE A 151 20.63 2.70 -13.53
C ILE A 151 21.50 3.61 -12.66
N ILE A 152 22.68 3.08 -12.33
CA ILE A 152 23.81 3.85 -11.80
C ILE A 152 24.72 4.20 -12.98
N ASN A 153 25.21 3.18 -13.70
CA ASN A 153 25.91 3.34 -14.96
C ASN A 153 25.94 2.02 -15.78
N LEU A 154 26.08 2.17 -17.09
CA LEU A 154 26.42 1.13 -18.05
C LEU A 154 27.81 1.45 -18.61
N GLU A 155 28.70 0.47 -18.61
CA GLU A 155 30.05 0.59 -19.15
C GLU A 155 30.31 -0.51 -20.19
N ILE A 156 31.00 -0.18 -21.27
CA ILE A 156 31.37 -1.13 -22.33
C ILE A 156 32.87 -1.14 -22.53
N TYR A 157 33.43 -2.34 -22.68
CA TYR A 157 34.86 -2.62 -22.74
C TYR A 157 35.23 -3.46 -23.96
N ASN A 158 36.44 -3.26 -24.47
CA ASN A 158 37.04 -4.19 -25.42
C ASN A 158 37.67 -5.42 -24.72
N ARG A 159 38.16 -6.38 -25.50
CA ARG A 159 38.82 -7.60 -25.00
C ARG A 159 40.09 -7.40 -24.16
N TRP A 160 40.64 -6.18 -24.12
CA TRP A 160 41.81 -5.84 -23.32
C TRP A 160 41.45 -5.06 -22.04
N GLY A 161 40.16 -4.89 -21.75
CA GLY A 161 39.69 -4.15 -20.56
C GLY A 161 39.73 -2.64 -20.71
N LEU A 162 39.90 -2.10 -21.92
CA LEU A 162 39.78 -0.66 -22.15
C LEU A 162 38.30 -0.27 -22.25
N LYS A 163 37.86 0.68 -21.43
CA LYS A 163 36.51 1.26 -21.47
C LYS A 163 36.34 2.10 -22.74
N LEU A 164 35.32 1.78 -23.51
CA LEU A 164 34.99 2.42 -24.79
C LEU A 164 33.83 3.40 -24.67
N PHE A 165 32.87 3.09 -23.81
CA PHE A 165 31.62 3.83 -23.61
C PHE A 165 31.20 3.74 -22.14
N GLU A 166 30.58 4.82 -21.65
CA GLU A 166 29.91 4.87 -20.35
C GLU A 166 28.71 5.79 -20.42
N THR A 167 27.59 5.38 -19.84
CA THR A 167 26.43 6.25 -19.62
C THR A 167 25.75 5.96 -18.29
N SER A 168 25.05 6.95 -17.77
CA SER A 168 24.09 6.80 -16.66
C SER A 168 22.64 7.04 -17.10
N ASP A 169 22.45 7.40 -18.38
CA ASP A 169 21.15 7.64 -19.00
C ASP A 169 20.69 6.39 -19.75
N ILE A 170 19.56 5.83 -19.33
CA ILE A 170 18.97 4.62 -19.92
C ILE A 170 18.55 4.81 -21.38
N SER A 171 18.28 6.05 -21.80
CA SER A 171 17.87 6.34 -23.17
C SER A 171 19.03 6.36 -24.16
N GLN A 172 20.27 6.31 -23.66
CA GLN A 172 21.47 6.33 -24.49
C GLN A 172 22.01 4.92 -24.69
N GLY A 173 21.88 4.41 -25.91
CA GLY A 173 22.52 3.18 -26.33
C GLY A 173 23.95 3.41 -26.81
N TRP A 174 24.71 2.34 -26.96
CA TRP A 174 26.03 2.41 -27.59
C TRP A 174 25.96 2.09 -29.08
N ASP A 175 26.36 3.02 -29.92
CA ASP A 175 26.34 2.94 -31.39
C ASP A 175 27.61 2.29 -32.00
N GLY A 176 28.48 1.73 -31.15
CA GLY A 176 29.74 1.14 -31.60
C GLY A 176 30.82 2.16 -31.94
N ARG A 177 30.78 3.37 -31.35
CA ARG A 177 31.86 4.36 -31.38
C ARG A 177 32.49 4.56 -30.00
N THR A 178 33.78 4.89 -29.96
CA THR A 178 34.43 5.31 -28.72
C THR A 178 33.89 6.68 -28.27
N ASN A 179 34.21 7.09 -27.04
CA ASN A 179 33.96 8.46 -26.56
C ASN A 179 34.57 9.58 -27.46
N SER A 180 35.54 9.25 -28.33
CA SER A 180 36.11 10.19 -29.30
C SER A 180 35.40 10.18 -30.67
N GLY A 181 34.31 9.40 -30.81
CA GLY A 181 33.53 9.24 -32.05
C GLY A 181 34.12 8.27 -33.06
N SER A 182 35.23 7.60 -32.74
CA SER A 182 35.88 6.64 -33.65
C SER A 182 35.16 5.30 -33.63
N GLU A 183 34.88 4.74 -34.80
CA GLU A 183 34.24 3.42 -34.91
C GLU A 183 35.17 2.32 -34.41
N VAL A 184 34.60 1.36 -33.68
CA VAL A 184 35.30 0.15 -33.29
C VAL A 184 35.01 -0.98 -34.27
N SER A 185 35.92 -1.95 -34.37
CA SER A 185 35.82 -3.09 -35.29
C SER A 185 34.71 -4.06 -34.90
N ASP A 186 34.25 -4.87 -35.84
CA ASP A 186 33.33 -5.98 -35.53
C ASP A 186 33.96 -6.97 -34.56
N GLY A 187 33.14 -7.50 -33.65
CA GLY A 187 33.60 -8.49 -32.68
C GLY A 187 32.81 -8.48 -31.37
N THR A 188 33.36 -9.19 -30.39
CA THR A 188 32.77 -9.33 -29.05
C THR A 188 33.32 -8.26 -28.11
N TYR A 189 32.39 -7.60 -27.43
CA TYR A 189 32.61 -6.59 -26.40
C TYR A 189 32.00 -7.05 -25.08
N PHE A 190 32.37 -6.38 -23.99
CA PHE A 190 31.96 -6.74 -22.64
C PHE A 190 31.23 -5.56 -22.01
N TYR A 191 30.12 -5.81 -21.32
CA TYR A 191 29.42 -4.76 -20.58
C TYR A 191 29.45 -5.03 -19.08
N ILE A 192 29.41 -3.95 -18.30
CA ILE A 192 29.11 -3.96 -16.87
C ILE A 192 27.97 -2.97 -16.65
N LEU A 193 26.86 -3.46 -16.12
CA LEU A 193 25.69 -2.68 -15.75
C LEU A 193 25.55 -2.64 -14.22
N ASN A 194 25.59 -1.45 -13.66
CA ASN A 194 25.27 -1.21 -12.26
C ASN A 194 23.88 -0.58 -12.17
N TYR A 195 22.99 -1.17 -11.37
CA TYR A 195 21.64 -0.66 -11.16
C TYR A 195 21.18 -0.86 -9.71
N LYS A 196 20.04 -0.25 -9.37
CA LYS A 196 19.35 -0.46 -8.09
C LYS A 196 18.02 -1.16 -8.33
N ASN A 197 17.77 -2.19 -7.53
CA ASN A 197 16.46 -2.80 -7.34
C ASN A 197 16.08 -2.58 -5.86
N ASN A 198 14.99 -1.88 -5.58
CA ASN A 198 14.54 -1.54 -4.23
C ASN A 198 15.67 -0.98 -3.36
N ASP A 199 16.40 0.01 -3.92
CA ASP A 199 17.60 0.66 -3.37
C ASP A 199 18.82 -0.22 -3.10
N LYS A 200 18.73 -1.54 -3.27
CA LYS A 200 19.87 -2.45 -3.23
C LYS A 200 20.63 -2.38 -4.55
N ARG A 201 21.94 -2.16 -4.46
CA ARG A 201 22.82 -2.17 -5.64
C ARG A 201 22.94 -3.59 -6.19
N GLN A 202 22.85 -3.69 -7.51
CA GLN A 202 23.03 -4.89 -8.30
C GLN A 202 24.07 -4.62 -9.38
N VAL A 203 24.77 -5.68 -9.80
CA VAL A 203 25.76 -5.64 -10.88
C VAL A 203 25.47 -6.81 -11.81
N GLU A 204 25.30 -6.51 -13.08
CA GLU A 204 25.26 -7.50 -14.15
C GLU A 204 26.40 -7.26 -15.13
N ASN A 205 26.99 -8.33 -15.64
CA ASN A 205 28.05 -8.25 -16.63
C ASN A 205 27.92 -9.39 -17.63
N GLY A 206 28.32 -9.12 -18.88
CA GLY A 206 28.16 -10.08 -19.96
C GLY A 206 28.89 -9.66 -21.22
N THR A 207 28.58 -10.36 -22.31
CA THR A 207 29.16 -10.11 -23.63
C THR A 207 28.09 -9.63 -24.60
N LEU A 208 28.47 -8.75 -25.51
CA LEU A 208 27.65 -8.34 -26.64
C LEU A 208 28.46 -8.42 -27.94
N THR A 209 27.80 -8.64 -29.07
CA THR A 209 28.45 -8.71 -30.38
C THR A 209 28.07 -7.50 -31.22
N LEU A 210 29.07 -6.85 -31.80
CA LEU A 210 28.88 -5.82 -32.82
C LEU A 210 29.16 -6.44 -34.19
N LEU A 211 28.22 -6.28 -35.13
CA LEU A 211 28.35 -6.71 -36.53
C LEU A 211 27.97 -5.56 -37.45
N ARG A 212 28.74 -5.31 -38.51
CA ARG A 212 28.39 -4.33 -39.56
C ARG A 212 28.38 -4.97 -40.95
#